data_AF-X1IWQ0-F1
#
_entry.id   AF-X1IWQ0-F1
#
_cell.length_a   1.000
_cell.length_b   1.000
_cell.length_c   1.000
_cell.angle_alpha   90.00
_cell.angle_beta   90.00
_cell.angle_gamma   90.00
#
_symmetry.space_group_name_H-M   'P 1'
#
loop_
_entity.id
_entity.type
_entity.pdbx_description
1 polymer ?
#
loop_
_entity_poly.entity_id
_entity_poly.type
_entity_poly.pdbx_seq_one_letter_code
_entity_poly.pdbx_strand_id
1 'polypeptide(L)'
;AGKMRVDWEKLKSLTGRDWSHYSNYIDGIDAATNSIFDSRTEINRRVKSLVNQLDVIEIPDEFEDAKPVEMSKLLDQQKAIDRLRALNREIEDTERRIDELIETSKKLHTQRGSLQSKGVDVKNEKAIREKVEKADEINEYARIAEQKKSLMKDYKESADASEKFTETIDKLRQLKTDVVAKSKLPIEELGFSEDGVTYKELPFEQTSDSEKLKISMAIAMALNPKIRVIRITDGSLLDKDSMRIIERMAKDKDFQVW
;
A
#
# COMPACT_ATOMS: atom_id res chain seq x y z
N ALA A 1 -20.31 141.58 -21.34
CA ALA A 1 -19.99 140.81 -20.13
C ALA A 1 -20.92 139.61 -20.07
N GLY A 2 -20.41 138.39 -20.30
CA GLY A 2 -21.23 137.18 -20.39
C GLY A 2 -21.80 136.80 -19.02
N LYS A 3 -23.13 136.63 -18.92
CA LYS A 3 -23.78 136.09 -17.73
C LYS A 3 -23.36 134.63 -17.57
N MET A 4 -22.59 134.34 -16.52
CA MET A 4 -22.17 133.00 -16.13
C MET A 4 -23.43 132.14 -15.91
N ARG A 5 -23.61 131.10 -16.73
CA ARG A 5 -24.78 130.21 -16.70
C ARG A 5 -24.64 129.32 -15.45
N VAL A 6 -25.45 129.59 -14.44
CA VAL A 6 -25.50 128.83 -13.18
C VAL A 6 -26.13 127.46 -13.45
N ASP A 7 -25.45 126.37 -13.09
CA ASP A 7 -25.83 124.99 -13.42
C ASP A 7 -25.91 124.13 -12.15
N TRP A 8 -26.97 124.35 -11.37
CA TRP A 8 -27.23 123.64 -10.11
C TRP A 8 -27.45 122.13 -10.30
N GLU A 9 -28.00 121.71 -11.45
CA GLU A 9 -28.16 120.28 -11.77
C GLU A 9 -26.82 119.58 -11.90
N LYS A 10 -25.83 120.24 -12.51
CA LYS A 10 -24.46 119.72 -12.58
C LYS A 10 -23.82 119.59 -11.19
N LEU A 11 -24.04 120.54 -10.29
CA LEU A 11 -23.51 120.44 -8.93
C LEU A 11 -24.18 119.29 -8.15
N LYS A 12 -25.49 119.10 -8.34
CA LYS A 12 -26.24 117.98 -7.74
C LYS A 12 -25.82 116.63 -8.28
N SER A 13 -25.53 116.51 -9.57
CA SER A 13 -25.03 115.26 -10.16
C SER A 13 -23.62 114.91 -9.68
N LEU A 14 -22.76 115.91 -9.45
CA LEU A 14 -21.40 115.70 -8.94
C LEU A 14 -21.34 115.32 -7.46
N THR A 15 -22.25 115.87 -6.65
CA THR A 15 -22.20 115.74 -5.18
C THR A 15 -23.25 114.77 -4.63
N GLY A 16 -24.23 114.37 -5.46
CA GLY A 16 -25.36 113.55 -5.07
C GLY A 16 -26.37 114.26 -4.15
N ARG A 17 -26.23 115.57 -3.89
CA ARG A 17 -27.10 116.36 -3.01
C ARG A 17 -27.52 117.66 -3.66
N ASP A 18 -28.68 118.18 -3.26
CA ASP A 18 -29.21 119.43 -3.80
C ASP A 18 -28.66 120.66 -3.05
N TRP A 19 -28.04 121.58 -3.78
CA TRP A 19 -27.41 122.79 -3.24
C TRP A 19 -28.09 124.07 -3.73
N SER A 20 -29.25 123.97 -4.40
CA SER A 20 -29.96 125.13 -4.96
C SER A 20 -30.53 126.11 -3.92
N HIS A 21 -30.42 125.80 -2.62
CA HIS A 21 -30.91 126.62 -1.51
C HIS A 21 -29.94 127.74 -1.07
N TYR A 22 -28.73 127.81 -1.63
CA TYR A 22 -27.75 128.87 -1.31
C TYR A 22 -27.99 130.15 -2.13
N SER A 23 -27.64 131.31 -1.54
CA SER A 23 -27.88 132.66 -2.08
C SER A 23 -27.25 132.92 -3.44
N ASN A 24 -26.11 132.30 -3.73
CA ASN A 24 -25.47 132.34 -5.03
C ASN A 24 -24.78 130.99 -5.34
N TYR A 25 -24.43 130.78 -6.61
CA TYR A 25 -23.86 129.51 -7.08
C TYR A 25 -22.49 129.18 -6.50
N ILE A 26 -21.68 130.20 -6.21
CA ILE A 26 -20.34 130.04 -5.65
C ILE A 26 -20.46 129.54 -4.21
N ASP A 27 -21.33 130.16 -3.40
CA ASP A 27 -21.60 129.72 -2.02
C ASP A 27 -22.05 128.25 -1.96
N GLY A 28 -22.88 127.82 -2.92
CA GLY A 28 -23.34 126.44 -3.01
C GLY A 28 -22.23 125.46 -3.43
N ILE A 29 -21.32 125.86 -4.32
CA ILE A 29 -20.12 125.08 -4.66
C ILE A 29 -19.20 124.97 -3.45
N ASP A 30 -18.99 126.06 -2.71
CA ASP A 30 -18.11 126.07 -1.54
C ASP A 30 -18.66 125.18 -0.42
N ALA A 31 -19.97 125.26 -0.15
CA ALA A 31 -20.64 124.37 0.81
C ALA A 31 -20.59 122.89 0.38
N ALA A 32 -20.80 122.62 -0.92
CA ALA A 32 -20.66 121.27 -1.47
C ALA A 32 -19.23 120.74 -1.36
N THR A 33 -18.24 121.60 -1.61
CA THR A 33 -16.82 121.28 -1.51
C THR A 33 -16.44 120.95 -0.08
N ASN A 34 -16.88 121.74 0.90
CA ASN A 34 -16.64 121.48 2.32
C ASN A 34 -17.30 120.16 2.77
N SER A 35 -18.56 119.91 2.38
CA SER A 35 -19.23 118.65 2.72
C SER A 35 -18.54 117.42 2.10
N ILE A 36 -18.03 117.53 0.87
CA ILE A 36 -17.25 116.46 0.23
C ILE A 36 -15.90 116.30 0.93
N PHE A 37 -15.25 117.40 1.33
CA PHE A 37 -13.99 117.37 2.04
C PHE A 37 -14.11 116.68 3.41
N ASP A 38 -15.16 116.98 4.16
CA ASP A 38 -15.44 116.32 5.45
C ASP A 38 -15.70 114.81 5.25
N SER A 39 -16.54 114.46 4.26
CA SER A 39 -16.82 113.05 3.91
C SER A 39 -15.54 112.31 3.50
N ARG A 40 -14.70 112.94 2.67
CA ARG A 40 -13.40 112.40 2.28
C ARG A 40 -12.48 112.23 3.49
N THR A 41 -12.49 113.16 4.44
CA THR A 41 -11.67 113.08 5.65
C THR A 41 -12.06 111.89 6.52
N GLU A 42 -13.36 111.65 6.71
CA GLU A 42 -13.86 110.46 7.42
C GLU A 42 -13.49 109.16 6.70
N ILE A 43 -13.70 109.10 5.38
CA ILE A 43 -13.33 107.94 4.56
C ILE A 43 -11.83 107.68 4.64
N ASN A 44 -10.99 108.71 4.54
CA ASN A 44 -9.54 108.57 4.63
C ASN A 44 -9.10 108.08 6.01
N ARG A 45 -9.74 108.54 7.10
CA ARG A 45 -9.50 108.00 8.45
C ARG A 45 -9.85 106.51 8.50
N ARG A 46 -10.97 106.10 7.90
CA ARG A 46 -11.38 104.69 7.82
C ARG A 46 -10.42 103.86 6.97
N VAL A 47 -10.01 104.34 5.80
CA VAL A 47 -9.01 103.68 4.94
C VAL A 47 -7.71 103.49 5.71
N LYS A 48 -7.21 104.54 6.38
CA LYS A 48 -6.00 104.44 7.21
C LYS A 48 -6.15 103.42 8.34
N SER A 49 -7.30 103.38 9.01
CA SER A 49 -7.58 102.36 10.03
C SER A 49 -7.62 100.95 9.45
N LEU A 50 -8.17 100.76 8.24
CA LEU A 50 -8.24 99.46 7.58
C LEU A 50 -6.86 99.01 7.08
N VAL A 51 -6.07 99.90 6.47
CA VAL A 51 -4.69 99.60 6.07
C VAL A 51 -3.87 99.17 7.28
N ASN A 52 -3.93 99.91 8.39
CA ASN A 52 -3.24 99.51 9.61
C ASN A 52 -3.72 98.14 10.16
N GLN A 53 -5.00 97.79 9.99
CA GLN A 53 -5.52 96.48 10.40
C GLN A 53 -5.04 95.37 9.45
N LEU A 54 -4.94 95.65 8.14
CA LEU A 54 -4.45 94.72 7.14
C LEU A 54 -2.94 94.48 7.26
N ASP A 55 -2.14 95.53 7.52
CA ASP A 55 -0.69 95.45 7.69
C ASP A 55 -0.27 94.56 8.88
N VAL A 56 -1.17 94.35 9.85
CA VAL A 56 -0.97 93.45 11.00
C VAL A 56 -1.31 92.00 10.65
N ILE A 57 -2.13 91.78 9.63
CA ILE A 57 -2.55 90.45 9.18
C ILE A 57 -1.52 89.93 8.19
N GLU A 58 -0.57 89.14 8.68
CA GLU A 58 0.34 88.38 7.84
C GLU A 58 -0.26 86.99 7.55
N ILE A 59 -0.54 86.72 6.28
CA ILE A 59 -0.94 85.39 5.79
C ILE A 59 0.25 84.84 4.98
N PRO A 60 0.83 83.69 5.35
CA PRO A 60 1.87 83.08 4.54
C PRO A 60 1.35 82.74 3.13
N ASP A 61 2.18 82.89 2.10
CA ASP A 61 1.84 82.67 0.68
C ASP A 61 1.12 81.34 0.41
N GLU A 62 1.45 80.28 1.16
CA GLU A 62 0.82 78.96 1.03
C GLU A 62 -0.69 78.94 1.37
N PHE A 63 -1.17 79.94 2.12
CA PHE A 63 -2.55 80.01 2.61
C PHE A 63 -3.37 81.18 2.05
N GLU A 64 -2.82 81.96 1.12
CA GLU A 64 -3.47 83.17 0.58
C GLU A 64 -4.86 82.86 -0.02
N ASP A 65 -4.99 81.70 -0.68
CA ASP A 65 -6.23 81.20 -1.29
C ASP A 65 -6.85 80.00 -0.54
N ALA A 66 -6.43 79.75 0.71
CA ALA A 66 -6.87 78.56 1.43
C ALA A 66 -8.37 78.61 1.74
N LYS A 67 -9.06 77.50 1.47
CA LYS A 67 -10.46 77.29 1.85
C LYS A 67 -10.55 76.50 3.15
N PRO A 68 -11.55 76.76 4.02
CA PRO A 68 -11.76 75.97 5.22
C PRO A 68 -11.91 74.47 4.89
N VAL A 69 -11.18 73.64 5.63
CA VAL A 69 -11.21 72.18 5.47
C VAL A 69 -12.11 71.56 6.54
N GLU A 70 -13.00 70.65 6.13
CA GLU A 70 -13.85 69.89 7.05
C GLU A 70 -13.11 68.68 7.61
N MET A 71 -12.57 68.82 8.83
CA MET A 71 -11.81 67.77 9.50
C MET A 71 -12.59 66.44 9.65
N SER A 72 -13.91 66.50 9.84
CA SER A 72 -14.77 65.31 9.92
C SER A 72 -14.71 64.47 8.65
N LYS A 73 -14.80 65.11 7.48
CA LYS A 73 -14.70 64.42 6.17
C LYS A 73 -13.34 63.75 5.98
N LEU A 74 -12.27 64.43 6.37
CA LEU A 74 -10.91 63.85 6.28
C LEU A 74 -10.74 62.65 7.22
N LEU A 75 -11.28 62.72 8.44
CA LEU A 75 -11.25 61.60 9.39
C LEU A 75 -12.06 60.41 8.89
N ASP A 76 -13.22 60.63 8.27
CA ASP A 76 -14.03 59.57 7.70
C ASP A 76 -13.35 58.92 6.49
N GLN A 77 -12.71 59.73 5.63
CA GLN A 77 -11.86 59.23 4.55
C GLN A 77 -10.70 58.39 5.07
N GLN A 78 -10.01 58.86 6.13
CA GLN A 78 -8.91 58.13 6.74
C GLN A 78 -9.37 56.77 7.30
N LYS A 79 -10.50 56.72 8.01
CA LYS A 79 -11.09 55.46 8.49
C LYS A 79 -11.46 54.52 7.34
N ALA A 80 -12.00 55.04 6.24
CA ALA A 80 -12.33 54.25 5.06
C ALA A 80 -11.06 53.66 4.41
N ILE A 81 -9.98 54.44 4.31
CA ILE A 81 -8.68 53.97 3.81
C ILE A 81 -8.13 52.84 4.68
N ASP A 82 -8.18 53.00 6.01
CA ASP A 82 -7.66 51.98 6.92
C ASP A 82 -8.49 50.69 6.87
N ARG A 83 -9.82 50.81 6.70
CA ARG A 83 -10.70 49.66 6.46
C ARG A 83 -10.41 48.97 5.12
N LEU A 84 -10.19 49.72 4.05
CA LEU A 84 -9.80 49.16 2.74
C LEU A 84 -8.48 48.41 2.82
N ARG A 85 -7.49 48.95 3.54
CA ARG A 85 -6.21 48.28 3.76
C ARG A 85 -6.36 46.97 4.53
N ALA A 86 -7.21 46.95 5.55
CA ALA A 86 -7.50 45.71 6.29
C ALA A 86 -8.16 44.66 5.39
N LEU A 87 -9.20 45.05 4.64
CA LEU A 87 -9.89 44.16 3.71
C LEU A 87 -8.96 43.61 2.62
N ASN A 88 -8.08 44.43 2.04
CA ASN A 88 -7.14 43.96 1.03
C ASN A 88 -6.18 42.89 1.59
N ARG A 89 -5.72 43.04 2.84
CA ARG A 89 -4.90 42.01 3.49
C ARG A 89 -5.67 40.71 3.72
N GLU A 90 -6.94 40.80 4.12
CA GLU A 90 -7.80 39.62 4.28
C GLU A 90 -8.06 38.90 2.94
N ILE A 91 -8.23 39.67 1.85
CA ILE A 91 -8.36 39.14 0.49
C ILE A 91 -7.08 38.39 0.11
N GLU A 92 -5.91 39.01 0.25
CA GLU A 92 -4.62 38.38 -0.09
C GLU A 92 -4.38 37.09 0.71
N ASP A 93 -4.73 37.05 2.00
CA ASP A 93 -4.62 35.84 2.81
C ASP A 93 -5.59 34.74 2.36
N THR A 94 -6.82 35.12 2.03
CA THR A 94 -7.83 34.20 1.52
C THR A 94 -7.43 33.61 0.17
N GLU A 95 -6.88 34.43 -0.73
CA GLU A 95 -6.37 34.00 -2.04
C GLU A 95 -5.24 32.98 -1.90
N ARG A 96 -4.28 33.22 -0.99
CA ARG A 96 -3.22 32.24 -0.69
C ARG A 96 -3.79 30.91 -0.21
N ARG A 97 -4.79 30.96 0.66
CA ARG A 97 -5.44 29.75 1.18
C ARG A 97 -6.20 28.98 0.10
N ILE A 98 -6.80 29.69 -0.87
CA ILE A 98 -7.43 29.07 -2.04
C ILE A 98 -6.39 28.31 -2.87
N ASP A 99 -5.23 28.91 -3.14
CA ASP A 99 -4.16 28.28 -3.90
C ASP A 99 -3.64 27.01 -3.21
N GLU A 100 -3.44 27.05 -1.90
CA GLU A 100 -3.04 25.89 -1.09
C GLU A 100 -4.07 24.75 -1.16
N LEU A 101 -5.36 25.09 -1.10
CA LEU A 101 -6.46 24.13 -1.21
C LEU A 101 -6.55 23.52 -2.61
N ILE A 102 -6.30 24.32 -3.66
CA ILE A 102 -6.25 23.84 -5.05
C ILE A 102 -5.12 22.83 -5.22
N GLU A 103 -3.91 23.13 -4.73
CA GLU A 103 -2.78 22.20 -4.82
C GLU A 103 -3.02 20.92 -4.00
N THR A 104 -3.62 21.05 -2.83
CA THR A 104 -4.02 19.88 -2.01
C THR A 104 -5.04 19.02 -2.74
N SER A 105 -6.05 19.64 -3.36
CA SER A 105 -7.07 18.95 -4.16
C SER A 105 -6.46 18.19 -5.34
N LYS A 106 -5.53 18.81 -6.08
CA LYS A 106 -4.79 18.16 -7.17
C LYS A 106 -4.04 16.91 -6.69
N LYS A 107 -3.32 17.01 -5.57
CA LYS A 107 -2.60 15.87 -4.98
C LYS A 107 -3.55 14.72 -4.61
N LEU A 108 -4.67 15.04 -3.99
CA LEU A 108 -5.69 14.05 -3.63
C LEU A 108 -6.32 13.40 -4.87
N HIS A 109 -6.57 14.17 -5.94
CA HIS A 109 -7.05 13.63 -7.21
C HIS A 109 -6.05 12.65 -7.84
N THR A 110 -4.76 12.98 -7.83
CA THR A 110 -3.70 12.06 -8.32
C THR A 110 -3.64 10.79 -7.47
N GLN A 111 -3.68 10.91 -6.15
CA GLN A 111 -3.69 9.75 -5.25
C GLN A 111 -4.92 8.85 -5.50
N ARG A 112 -6.11 9.45 -5.59
CA ARG A 112 -7.34 8.74 -5.93
C ARG A 112 -7.22 8.02 -7.28
N GLY A 113 -6.71 8.71 -8.31
CA GLY A 113 -6.48 8.11 -9.63
C GLY A 113 -5.53 6.91 -9.57
N SER A 114 -4.46 7.00 -8.78
CA SER A 114 -3.51 5.89 -8.60
C SER A 114 -4.13 4.67 -7.90
N LEU A 115 -5.03 4.89 -6.95
CA LEU A 115 -5.76 3.81 -6.27
C LEU A 115 -6.79 3.17 -7.21
N GLN A 116 -7.52 3.99 -7.97
CA GLN A 116 -8.47 3.53 -8.97
C GLN A 116 -7.79 2.71 -10.08
N SER A 117 -6.61 3.14 -10.57
CA SER A 117 -5.85 2.37 -11.56
C SER A 117 -5.36 1.01 -11.03
N LYS A 118 -5.23 0.87 -9.71
CA LYS A 118 -4.94 -0.42 -9.04
C LYS A 118 -6.20 -1.27 -8.83
N GLY A 119 -7.35 -0.85 -9.35
CA GLY A 119 -8.62 -1.56 -9.19
C GLY A 119 -9.26 -1.39 -7.81
N VAL A 120 -8.76 -0.45 -7.00
CA VAL A 120 -9.38 -0.13 -5.70
C VAL A 120 -10.59 0.77 -5.94
N ASP A 121 -11.78 0.17 -5.87
CA ASP A 121 -13.06 0.88 -5.93
C ASP A 121 -13.78 0.73 -4.58
N VAL A 122 -14.24 1.85 -4.03
CA VAL A 122 -15.02 1.90 -2.79
C VAL A 122 -16.29 1.05 -2.91
N LYS A 123 -16.86 0.92 -4.11
CA LYS A 123 -18.02 0.04 -4.36
C LYS A 123 -17.75 -1.44 -4.01
N ASN A 124 -16.48 -1.86 -4.04
CA ASN A 124 -16.07 -3.23 -3.75
C ASN A 124 -15.78 -3.46 -2.26
N GLU A 125 -15.94 -2.45 -1.40
CA GLU A 125 -15.58 -2.54 0.03
C GLU A 125 -16.22 -3.75 0.72
N LYS A 126 -17.54 -3.94 0.54
CA LYS A 126 -18.26 -5.05 1.15
C LYS A 126 -17.72 -6.41 0.72
N ALA A 127 -17.48 -6.58 -0.58
CA ALA A 127 -16.94 -7.83 -1.13
C ALA A 127 -15.51 -8.11 -0.67
N ILE A 128 -14.68 -7.07 -0.52
CA ILE A 128 -13.32 -7.20 0.03
C ILE A 128 -13.38 -7.57 1.52
N ARG A 129 -14.26 -6.93 2.29
CA ARG A 129 -14.44 -7.22 3.72
C ARG A 129 -14.85 -8.67 3.96
N GLU A 130 -15.83 -9.17 3.22
CA GLU A 130 -16.26 -10.57 3.28
C GLU A 130 -15.11 -11.54 2.93
N LYS A 131 -14.26 -11.19 1.95
CA LYS A 131 -13.07 -11.98 1.62
C LYS A 131 -12.01 -11.97 2.73
N VAL A 132 -11.82 -10.83 3.39
CA VAL A 132 -10.87 -10.69 4.51
C VAL A 132 -11.36 -11.51 5.71
N GLU A 133 -12.64 -11.43 6.05
CA GLU A 133 -13.23 -12.23 7.15
C GLU A 133 -13.08 -13.73 6.91
N LYS A 134 -13.20 -14.17 5.66
CA LYS A 134 -13.05 -15.57 5.26
C LYS A 134 -11.61 -15.97 4.91
N ALA A 135 -10.66 -15.05 4.93
CA ALA A 135 -9.31 -15.30 4.40
C ALA A 135 -8.61 -16.42 5.16
N ASP A 136 -8.70 -16.41 6.49
CA ASP A 136 -8.05 -17.42 7.33
C ASP A 136 -8.65 -18.81 7.10
N GLU A 137 -9.97 -18.91 7.02
CA GLU A 137 -10.67 -20.16 6.73
C GLU A 137 -10.32 -20.69 5.32
N ILE A 138 -10.34 -19.83 4.31
CA ILE A 138 -9.95 -20.17 2.93
C ILE A 138 -8.50 -20.65 2.88
N ASN A 139 -7.59 -19.94 3.56
CA ASN A 139 -6.18 -20.28 3.58
C ASN A 139 -5.92 -21.63 4.27
N GLU A 140 -6.62 -21.89 5.38
CA GLU A 140 -6.50 -23.16 6.09
C GLU A 140 -6.99 -24.33 5.25
N TYR A 141 -8.19 -24.21 4.66
CA TYR A 141 -8.71 -25.26 3.77
C TYR A 141 -7.87 -25.42 2.51
N ALA A 142 -7.26 -24.36 1.97
CA ALA A 142 -6.33 -24.46 0.85
C ALA A 142 -5.08 -25.28 1.21
N ARG A 143 -4.52 -25.09 2.41
CA ARG A 143 -3.39 -25.90 2.91
C ARG A 143 -3.78 -27.36 3.09
N ILE A 144 -4.93 -27.62 3.72
CA ILE A 144 -5.46 -28.98 3.92
C ILE A 144 -5.71 -29.66 2.57
N ALA A 145 -6.26 -28.94 1.59
CA ALA A 145 -6.52 -29.47 0.25
C ALA A 145 -5.23 -29.86 -0.47
N GLU A 146 -4.19 -29.03 -0.39
CA GLU A 146 -2.89 -29.33 -1.00
C GLU A 146 -2.22 -30.53 -0.31
N GLN A 147 -2.27 -30.60 1.02
CA GLN A 147 -1.76 -31.75 1.77
C GLN A 147 -2.51 -33.05 1.44
N LYS A 148 -3.84 -32.99 1.31
CA LYS A 148 -4.65 -34.14 0.91
C LYS A 148 -4.28 -34.61 -0.49
N LYS A 149 -4.04 -33.68 -1.41
CA LYS A 149 -3.65 -33.97 -2.79
C LYS A 149 -2.28 -34.65 -2.87
N SER A 150 -1.29 -34.18 -2.09
CA SER A 150 0.01 -34.84 -2.02
C SER A 150 -0.09 -36.25 -1.44
N LEU A 151 -0.80 -36.40 -0.31
CA LEU A 151 -1.04 -37.71 0.32
C LEU A 151 -1.77 -38.69 -0.60
N MET A 152 -2.76 -38.23 -1.36
CA MET A 152 -3.46 -39.10 -2.33
C MET A 152 -2.55 -39.58 -3.46
N LYS A 153 -1.61 -38.73 -3.91
CA LYS A 153 -0.63 -39.11 -4.91
C LYS A 153 0.31 -40.19 -4.34
N ASP A 154 0.86 -39.95 -3.17
CA ASP A 154 1.78 -40.89 -2.50
C ASP A 154 1.09 -42.22 -2.17
N TYR A 155 -0.18 -42.16 -1.73
CA TYR A 155 -1.00 -43.34 -1.51
C TYR A 155 -1.15 -44.17 -2.78
N LYS A 156 -1.50 -43.53 -3.90
CA LYS A 156 -1.69 -44.24 -5.18
C LYS A 156 -0.39 -44.89 -5.64
N GLU A 157 0.73 -44.15 -5.62
CA GLU A 157 2.04 -44.69 -6.00
C GLU A 157 2.47 -45.86 -5.10
N SER A 158 2.23 -45.74 -3.80
CA SER A 158 2.56 -46.80 -2.83
C SER A 158 1.65 -48.02 -2.96
N ALA A 159 0.35 -47.81 -3.21
CA ALA A 159 -0.61 -48.89 -3.43
C ALA A 159 -0.27 -49.69 -4.70
N ASP A 160 -0.01 -48.99 -5.82
CA ASP A 160 0.39 -49.60 -7.09
C ASP A 160 1.71 -50.39 -6.93
N ALA A 161 2.67 -49.86 -6.15
CA ALA A 161 3.93 -50.56 -5.86
C ALA A 161 3.70 -51.81 -5.00
N SER A 162 2.85 -51.73 -3.97
CA SER A 162 2.52 -52.86 -3.10
C SER A 162 1.84 -54.00 -3.86
N GLU A 163 0.93 -53.68 -4.78
CA GLU A 163 0.28 -54.68 -5.63
C GLU A 163 1.29 -55.39 -6.53
N LYS A 164 2.19 -54.64 -7.19
CA LYS A 164 3.28 -55.21 -8.00
C LYS A 164 4.22 -56.10 -7.20
N PHE A 165 4.57 -55.70 -5.96
CA PHE A 165 5.41 -56.53 -5.11
C PHE A 165 4.70 -57.82 -4.69
N THR A 166 3.40 -57.77 -4.37
CA THR A 166 2.60 -58.96 -4.08
C THR A 166 2.61 -59.91 -5.27
N GLU A 167 2.32 -59.43 -6.48
CA GLU A 167 2.39 -60.26 -7.69
C GLU A 167 3.78 -60.85 -7.92
N THR A 168 4.83 -60.08 -7.64
CA THR A 168 6.22 -60.53 -7.81
C THR A 168 6.56 -61.63 -6.80
N ILE A 169 6.13 -61.49 -5.54
CA ILE A 169 6.29 -62.51 -4.51
C ILE A 169 5.59 -63.80 -4.92
N ASP A 170 4.37 -63.72 -5.45
CA ASP A 170 3.63 -64.90 -5.88
C ASP A 170 4.28 -65.59 -7.08
N LYS A 171 4.80 -64.81 -8.05
CA LYS A 171 5.61 -65.33 -9.17
C LYS A 171 6.90 -66.01 -8.67
N LEU A 172 7.57 -65.43 -7.68
CA LEU A 172 8.79 -66.01 -7.09
C LEU A 172 8.49 -67.30 -6.32
N ARG A 173 7.37 -67.35 -5.59
CA ARG A 173 6.88 -68.57 -4.92
C ARG A 173 6.59 -69.67 -5.94
N GLN A 174 5.88 -69.36 -7.01
CA GLN A 174 5.64 -70.31 -8.11
C GLN A 174 6.95 -70.78 -8.75
N LEU A 175 7.88 -69.87 -9.03
CA LEU A 175 9.20 -70.22 -9.57
C LEU A 175 9.97 -71.16 -8.64
N LYS A 176 9.94 -70.91 -7.32
CA LYS A 176 10.57 -71.79 -6.33
C LYS A 176 9.98 -73.20 -6.40
N THR A 177 8.65 -73.32 -6.41
CA THR A 177 7.96 -74.61 -6.53
C THR A 177 8.30 -75.31 -7.85
N ASP A 178 8.29 -74.57 -8.95
CA ASP A 178 8.63 -75.06 -10.29
C ASP A 178 10.06 -75.58 -10.38
N VAL A 179 11.02 -74.86 -9.81
CA VAL A 179 12.43 -75.28 -9.77
C VAL A 179 12.60 -76.53 -8.93
N VAL A 180 11.94 -76.62 -7.77
CA VAL A 180 11.98 -77.83 -6.94
C VAL A 180 11.36 -79.02 -7.67
N ALA A 181 10.20 -78.85 -8.32
CA ALA A 181 9.52 -79.93 -9.04
C ALA A 181 10.28 -80.39 -10.30
N LYS A 182 10.93 -79.46 -11.03
CA LYS A 182 11.71 -79.76 -12.24
C LYS A 182 13.13 -80.25 -11.93
N SER A 183 13.61 -80.02 -10.71
CA SER A 183 14.91 -80.54 -10.27
C SER A 183 14.80 -82.04 -10.07
N LYS A 184 15.68 -82.80 -10.73
CA LYS A 184 15.85 -84.23 -10.44
C LYS A 184 16.49 -84.37 -9.07
N LEU A 185 15.68 -84.34 -8.03
CA LEU A 185 16.15 -84.54 -6.67
C LEU A 185 16.80 -85.92 -6.57
N PRO A 186 17.91 -86.07 -5.81
CA PRO A 186 18.66 -87.33 -5.76
C PRO A 186 17.82 -88.53 -5.26
N ILE A 187 16.69 -88.25 -4.59
CA ILE A 187 15.72 -89.20 -4.06
C ILE A 187 14.31 -88.66 -4.36
N GLU A 188 13.42 -89.51 -4.89
CA GLU A 188 12.05 -89.14 -5.30
C GLU A 188 11.14 -88.67 -4.13
N GLU A 189 11.39 -89.14 -2.92
CA GLU A 189 10.58 -88.83 -1.72
C GLU A 189 11.10 -87.62 -0.92
N LEU A 190 12.15 -86.94 -1.41
CA LEU A 190 12.74 -85.77 -0.78
C LEU A 190 12.09 -84.50 -1.34
N GLY A 191 11.71 -83.56 -0.48
CA GLY A 191 11.07 -82.30 -0.85
C GLY A 191 11.63 -81.10 -0.10
N PHE A 192 11.13 -79.91 -0.42
CA PHE A 192 11.43 -78.66 0.27
C PHE A 192 10.13 -77.96 0.65
N SER A 193 10.05 -77.46 1.88
CA SER A 193 8.94 -76.66 2.43
C SER A 193 9.39 -75.23 2.74
N GLU A 194 8.51 -74.40 3.30
CA GLU A 194 8.91 -73.08 3.84
C GLU A 194 9.88 -73.21 5.02
N ASP A 195 9.76 -74.28 5.82
CA ASP A 195 10.53 -74.48 7.05
C ASP A 195 11.81 -75.33 6.87
N GLY A 196 12.07 -75.87 5.67
CA GLY A 196 13.28 -76.64 5.38
C GLY A 196 13.04 -77.89 4.52
N VAL A 197 13.96 -78.86 4.60
CA VAL A 197 13.92 -80.11 3.82
C VAL A 197 12.90 -81.08 4.43
N THR A 198 12.08 -81.71 3.58
CA THR A 198 11.08 -82.72 3.98
C THR A 198 11.38 -84.07 3.34
N TYR A 199 10.98 -85.15 4.02
CA TYR A 199 11.02 -86.52 3.50
C TYR A 199 9.65 -87.17 3.78
N LYS A 200 8.97 -87.67 2.73
CA LYS A 200 7.58 -88.19 2.82
C LYS A 200 6.62 -87.22 3.52
N GLU A 201 6.71 -85.93 3.18
CA GLU A 201 5.90 -84.84 3.76
C GLU A 201 6.14 -84.55 5.26
N LEU A 202 7.08 -85.22 5.91
CA LEU A 202 7.50 -84.93 7.27
C LEU A 202 8.80 -84.11 7.28
N PRO A 203 9.01 -83.18 8.23
CA PRO A 203 10.29 -82.49 8.39
C PRO A 203 11.44 -83.49 8.53
N PHE A 204 12.53 -83.30 7.78
CA PHE A 204 13.68 -84.21 7.81
C PHE A 204 14.24 -84.40 9.22
N GLU A 205 14.23 -83.36 10.05
CA GLU A 205 14.67 -83.40 11.45
C GLU A 205 13.86 -84.38 12.32
N GLN A 206 12.59 -84.61 11.98
CA GLN A 206 11.67 -85.49 12.72
C GLN A 206 11.71 -86.95 12.23
N THR A 207 12.50 -87.25 11.19
CA THR A 207 12.68 -88.63 10.73
C THR A 207 13.58 -89.42 11.70
N SER A 208 13.40 -90.75 11.75
CA SER A 208 14.19 -91.60 12.64
C SER A 208 15.67 -91.61 12.23
N ASP A 209 16.59 -91.84 13.17
CA ASP A 209 18.04 -91.83 12.88
C ASP A 209 18.43 -92.86 11.80
N SER A 210 17.77 -94.02 11.80
CA SER A 210 17.92 -95.05 10.77
C SER A 210 17.43 -94.60 9.38
N GLU A 211 16.38 -93.79 9.31
CA GLU A 211 15.89 -93.22 8.05
C GLU A 211 16.79 -92.08 7.59
N LYS A 212 17.21 -91.18 8.48
CA LYS A 212 18.19 -90.12 8.19
C LYS A 212 19.45 -90.70 7.55
N LEU A 213 20.00 -91.78 8.12
CA LEU A 213 21.18 -92.45 7.59
C LEU A 213 20.95 -93.01 6.17
N LYS A 214 19.82 -93.68 5.94
CA LYS A 214 19.45 -94.21 4.60
C LYS A 214 19.30 -93.09 3.58
N ILE A 215 18.64 -92.00 3.96
CA ILE A 215 18.41 -90.83 3.10
C ILE A 215 19.75 -90.16 2.77
N SER A 216 20.59 -89.87 3.77
CA SER A 216 21.92 -89.29 3.57
C SER A 216 22.82 -90.17 2.68
N MET A 217 22.78 -91.49 2.88
CA MET A 217 23.51 -92.43 2.03
C MET A 217 23.00 -92.42 0.59
N ALA A 218 21.67 -92.44 0.39
CA ALA A 218 21.07 -92.39 -0.93
C ALA A 218 21.35 -91.05 -1.66
N ILE A 219 21.39 -89.92 -0.94
CA ILE A 219 21.81 -88.62 -1.48
C ILE A 219 23.28 -88.70 -1.93
N ALA A 220 24.18 -89.22 -1.09
CA ALA A 220 25.60 -89.34 -1.41
C ALA A 220 25.85 -90.21 -2.65
N MET A 221 25.12 -91.34 -2.77
CA MET A 221 25.18 -92.23 -3.93
C MET A 221 24.67 -91.56 -5.21
N ALA A 222 23.58 -90.79 -5.12
CA ALA A 222 22.98 -90.14 -6.28
C ALA A 222 23.73 -88.88 -6.74
N LEU A 223 24.43 -88.18 -5.85
CA LEU A 223 25.30 -87.04 -6.21
C LEU A 223 26.59 -87.47 -6.92
N ASN A 224 27.17 -88.63 -6.54
CA ASN A 224 28.44 -89.11 -7.08
C ASN A 224 28.36 -90.53 -7.67
N PRO A 225 27.57 -90.77 -8.72
CA PRO A 225 27.39 -92.12 -9.28
C PRO A 225 28.63 -92.66 -10.01
N LYS A 226 29.59 -91.79 -10.35
CA LYS A 226 30.80 -92.17 -11.12
C LYS A 226 31.96 -92.61 -10.24
N ILE A 227 32.20 -91.88 -9.15
CA ILE A 227 33.26 -92.19 -8.19
C ILE A 227 32.55 -92.84 -7.01
N ARG A 228 32.39 -94.15 -7.07
CA ARG A 228 31.55 -94.94 -6.16
C ARG A 228 32.22 -95.18 -4.80
N VAL A 229 32.70 -94.12 -4.15
CA VAL A 229 33.36 -94.16 -2.84
C VAL A 229 32.64 -93.21 -1.89
N ILE A 230 32.19 -93.70 -0.74
CA ILE A 230 31.51 -92.93 0.30
C ILE A 230 32.33 -93.02 1.58
N ARG A 231 32.72 -91.87 2.12
CA ARG A 231 33.42 -91.80 3.39
C ARG A 231 32.43 -91.50 4.52
N ILE A 232 32.42 -92.32 5.56
CA ILE A 232 31.64 -92.08 6.78
C ILE A 232 32.56 -91.52 7.84
N THR A 233 32.29 -90.29 8.26
CA THR A 233 33.01 -89.69 9.40
C THR A 233 32.38 -90.24 10.68
N ASP A 234 33.21 -90.64 11.65
CA ASP A 234 32.79 -91.19 12.95
C ASP A 234 31.95 -92.49 12.89
N GLY A 235 32.28 -93.41 11.97
CA GLY A 235 31.60 -94.70 11.84
C GLY A 235 31.61 -95.59 13.09
N SER A 236 32.42 -95.28 14.11
CA SER A 236 32.40 -95.93 15.42
C SER A 236 31.13 -95.67 16.24
N LEU A 237 30.37 -94.62 15.90
CA LEU A 237 29.12 -94.26 16.58
C LEU A 237 27.90 -95.00 16.02
N LEU A 238 28.09 -95.80 14.96
CA LEU A 238 27.00 -96.54 14.33
C LEU A 238 26.75 -97.87 15.06
N ASP A 239 25.47 -98.18 15.31
CA ASP A 239 25.07 -99.48 15.82
C ASP A 239 25.19 -100.58 14.75
N LYS A 240 25.09 -101.84 15.19
CA LYS A 240 25.25 -103.00 14.30
C LYS A 240 24.20 -103.04 13.19
N ASP A 241 23.01 -102.49 13.43
CA ASP A 241 21.92 -102.53 12.46
C ASP A 241 22.06 -101.43 11.40
N SER A 242 22.54 -100.25 11.77
CA SER A 242 22.95 -99.16 10.88
C SER A 242 24.08 -99.58 9.94
N MET A 243 25.10 -100.27 10.48
CA MET A 243 26.20 -100.82 9.69
C MET A 243 25.73 -101.84 8.64
N ARG A 244 24.78 -102.73 9.00
CA ARG A 244 24.18 -103.68 8.06
C ARG A 244 23.39 -102.99 6.96
N ILE A 245 22.67 -101.91 7.28
CA ILE A 245 21.92 -101.11 6.32
C ILE A 245 22.89 -100.47 5.31
N ILE A 246 23.98 -99.87 5.79
CA ILE A 246 25.03 -99.25 4.96
C ILE A 246 25.65 -100.30 4.02
N GLU A 247 26.07 -101.45 4.55
CA GLU A 247 26.70 -102.52 3.78
C GLU A 247 25.78 -103.02 2.66
N ARG A 248 24.50 -103.24 2.99
CA ARG A 248 23.50 -103.66 2.00
C ARG A 248 23.30 -102.63 0.90
N MET A 249 23.10 -101.36 1.26
CA MET A 249 22.91 -100.29 0.27
C MET A 249 24.13 -100.08 -0.62
N ALA A 250 25.33 -100.18 -0.04
CA ALA A 250 26.58 -100.07 -0.78
C ALA A 250 26.78 -101.24 -1.76
N LYS A 251 26.49 -102.46 -1.31
CA LYS A 251 26.57 -103.67 -2.15
C LYS A 251 25.54 -103.67 -3.27
N ASP A 252 24.30 -103.28 -2.98
CA ASP A 252 23.21 -103.26 -3.96
C ASP A 252 23.48 -102.26 -5.12
N LYS A 253 24.31 -101.23 -4.90
CA LYS A 253 24.66 -100.20 -5.90
C LYS A 253 26.13 -100.15 -6.30
N ASP A 254 26.94 -101.12 -5.86
CA ASP A 254 28.39 -101.24 -6.14
C ASP A 254 29.24 -100.03 -5.69
N PHE A 255 29.01 -99.57 -4.45
CA PHE A 255 29.80 -98.52 -3.79
C PHE A 255 30.77 -99.10 -2.76
N GLN A 256 31.94 -98.46 -2.64
CA GLN A 256 32.89 -98.68 -1.56
C GLN A 256 32.61 -97.70 -0.42
N VAL A 257 32.61 -98.19 0.81
CA VAL A 257 32.43 -97.37 2.02
C VAL A 257 33.72 -97.39 2.83
N TRP A 258 34.20 -96.21 3.25
CA TRP A 258 35.47 -96.02 3.97
C TRP A 258 35.28 -95.21 5.25
#